data_AF-A0A9Q1K0Q9-F1
#
_entry.id   AF-A0A9Q1K0Q9-F1
#
_cell.length_a   1.000
_cell.length_b   1.000
_cell.length_c   1.000
_cell.angle_alpha   90.00
_cell.angle_beta   90.00
_cell.angle_gamma   90.00
#
_symmetry.space_group_name_H-M   'P 1'
#
loop_
_entity.id
_entity.type
_entity.pdbx_description
1 polymer ?
#
loop_
_entity_poly.entity_id
_entity_poly.type
_entity_poly.pdbx_seq_one_letter_code
_entity_poly.pdbx_strand_id
1 'polypeptide(L)'
;MVSLFRSNFQFIWPWEEWAYVLDLPMWAPQRVFVQEVLEREVRLSYWDKIKQSVENAPGLEELLPPKGGPSFRYNSEDGRERTDQLALSEELTSMVRGRQTAREILSWVEQNVFPVHGLNVTLEVVVQTLLNIGSKSFTHLITVLERYGQVLAKICPDHDRQVMLISEVSAFWKNSSQMTAIAIDRMMGYRIISNLAIVRWVFSSANVDQFHASDRPWEILRNAVSKTYNRICDLRKEISLLKKRLQSAEETAAIAEADLETAESKLTLMNGEPVVGDNPVKLRRLKSLSEKANEELMSARETLEAKEALLLRALDENEVLFLSLYKNFSSVLLDRLPESSEIGTSSSFHSRQADAMTIDSEELLVMGVEKEKEATSVSNGRKGSSGYDLSETDQWGLSTLGYVKAFTRQYASEIWPHIERIHSEILNGTVHPLFRKAVYCGLGLSDH
;
A
#
# COMPACT_ATOMS: atom_id res chain seq x y z
N MET A 1 -11.99 7.80 -8.46
CA MET A 1 -13.44 7.69 -8.72
C MET A 1 -13.80 8.36 -10.05
N VAL A 2 -13.43 9.63 -10.26
CA VAL A 2 -13.68 10.36 -11.54
C VAL A 2 -13.07 9.67 -12.76
N SER A 3 -11.79 9.27 -12.71
CA SER A 3 -11.13 8.57 -13.83
C SER A 3 -11.80 7.23 -14.19
N LEU A 4 -12.25 6.47 -13.17
CA LEU A 4 -12.99 5.22 -13.34
C LEU A 4 -14.39 5.46 -13.93
N PHE A 5 -15.09 6.51 -13.50
CA PHE A 5 -16.34 6.91 -14.12
C PHE A 5 -16.10 7.23 -15.60
N ARG A 6 -15.13 8.09 -15.90
CA ARG A 6 -14.82 8.52 -17.27
C ARG A 6 -14.37 7.39 -18.20
N SER A 7 -13.63 6.39 -17.69
CA SER A 7 -13.30 5.21 -18.51
C SER A 7 -14.56 4.45 -18.98
N ASN A 8 -15.66 4.52 -18.22
CA ASN A 8 -16.94 3.92 -18.61
C ASN A 8 -17.75 4.82 -19.59
N PHE A 9 -17.45 6.11 -19.68
CA PHE A 9 -18.11 7.08 -20.57
C PHE A 9 -17.17 7.60 -21.67
N GLN A 10 -16.31 6.72 -22.19
CA GLN A 10 -15.42 7.00 -23.33
C GLN A 10 -14.47 8.20 -23.13
N PHE A 11 -14.18 8.57 -21.88
CA PHE A 11 -13.31 9.70 -21.51
C PHE A 11 -13.82 11.09 -21.94
N ILE A 12 -15.12 11.25 -22.19
CA ILE A 12 -15.71 12.55 -22.54
C ILE A 12 -15.77 13.46 -21.31
N TRP A 13 -15.24 14.68 -21.43
CA TRP A 13 -15.26 15.71 -20.37
C TRP A 13 -15.08 17.11 -20.97
N PRO A 14 -15.73 18.16 -20.42
CA PRO A 14 -15.57 19.53 -20.88
C PRO A 14 -14.24 20.13 -20.39
N TRP A 15 -13.12 19.69 -20.97
CA TRP A 15 -11.78 20.15 -20.57
C TRP A 15 -11.54 21.64 -20.78
N GLU A 16 -12.23 22.27 -21.73
CA GLU A 16 -12.20 23.72 -21.96
C GLU A 16 -12.56 24.52 -20.71
N GLU A 17 -13.52 24.02 -19.92
CA GLU A 17 -13.93 24.65 -18.65
C GLU A 17 -12.84 24.57 -17.57
N TRP A 18 -11.86 23.68 -17.75
CA TRP A 18 -10.75 23.46 -16.82
C TRP A 18 -9.42 24.05 -17.29
N ALA A 19 -9.38 24.70 -18.46
CA ALA A 19 -8.14 25.27 -18.99
C ALA A 19 -7.50 26.32 -18.06
N TYR A 20 -8.31 26.99 -17.23
CA TYR A 20 -7.85 27.99 -16.25
C TYR A 20 -6.86 27.42 -15.21
N VAL A 21 -6.81 26.09 -15.00
CA VAL A 21 -5.89 25.50 -14.03
C VAL A 21 -4.42 25.68 -14.41
N LEU A 22 -4.13 25.97 -15.68
CA LEU A 22 -2.78 26.25 -16.16
C LEU A 22 -2.24 27.58 -15.61
N ASP A 23 -3.12 28.52 -15.30
CA ASP A 23 -2.78 29.81 -14.67
C ASP A 23 -2.51 29.69 -13.17
N LEU A 24 -2.84 28.53 -12.56
CA LEU A 24 -2.60 28.25 -11.15
C LEU A 24 -1.18 27.73 -10.91
N PRO A 25 -0.59 27.96 -9.71
CA PRO A 25 0.67 27.33 -9.32
C PRO A 25 0.63 25.80 -9.45
N MET A 26 1.79 25.19 -9.69
CA MET A 26 1.91 23.73 -9.88
C MET A 26 1.36 22.91 -8.71
N TRP A 27 1.38 23.47 -7.50
CA TRP A 27 0.88 22.86 -6.27
C TRP A 27 -0.60 23.12 -5.97
N ALA A 28 -1.29 23.92 -6.79
CA ALA A 28 -2.69 24.23 -6.55
C ALA A 28 -3.55 22.96 -6.68
N PRO A 29 -4.47 22.68 -5.74
CA PRO A 29 -5.26 21.45 -5.71
C PRO A 29 -6.00 21.13 -7.02
N GLN A 30 -6.53 22.14 -7.70
CA GLN A 30 -7.25 21.96 -8.96
C GLN A 30 -6.32 21.53 -10.11
N ARG A 31 -5.12 22.11 -10.19
CA ARG A 31 -4.12 21.75 -11.19
C ARG A 31 -3.58 20.34 -10.94
N VAL A 32 -3.23 20.04 -9.69
CA VAL A 32 -2.79 18.69 -9.26
C VAL A 32 -3.90 17.67 -9.49
N PHE A 33 -5.16 18.02 -9.21
CA PHE A 33 -6.31 17.15 -9.49
C PHE A 33 -6.40 16.78 -10.97
N VAL A 34 -6.28 17.75 -11.89
CA VAL A 34 -6.31 17.47 -13.34
C VAL A 34 -5.14 16.57 -13.74
N GLN A 35 -3.92 16.87 -13.30
CA GLN A 35 -2.73 16.05 -13.56
C GLN A 35 -2.93 14.60 -13.07
N GLU A 36 -3.42 14.42 -11.85
CA GLU A 36 -3.65 13.12 -11.22
C GLU A 36 -4.82 12.33 -11.86
N VAL A 37 -5.83 13.03 -12.41
CA VAL A 37 -6.91 12.42 -13.20
C VAL A 37 -6.37 11.94 -14.54
N LEU A 38 -5.65 12.80 -15.28
CA LEU A 38 -5.04 12.45 -16.57
C LEU A 38 -4.08 11.26 -16.42
N GLU A 39 -3.25 11.26 -15.38
CA GLU A 39 -2.36 10.15 -15.08
C GLU A 39 -3.14 8.84 -14.90
N ARG A 40 -4.22 8.85 -14.11
CA ARG A 40 -5.07 7.66 -13.90
C ARG A 40 -5.79 7.22 -15.15
N GLU A 41 -6.21 8.14 -16.01
CA GLU A 41 -6.84 7.81 -17.29
C GLU A 41 -5.85 7.15 -18.25
N VAL A 42 -4.60 7.62 -18.28
CA VAL A 42 -3.53 6.96 -19.04
C VAL A 42 -3.29 5.54 -18.52
N ARG A 43 -3.33 5.32 -17.20
CA ARG A 43 -3.22 3.95 -16.62
C ARG A 43 -4.38 3.02 -17.01
N LEU A 44 -5.58 3.57 -17.24
CA LEU A 44 -6.78 2.84 -17.66
C LEU A 44 -6.91 2.71 -19.19
N SER A 45 -6.03 3.35 -19.94
CA SER A 45 -6.06 3.46 -21.40
C SER A 45 -4.63 3.44 -21.94
N TYR A 46 -4.36 4.17 -23.02
CA TYR A 46 -3.02 4.45 -23.51
C TYR A 46 -2.87 5.94 -23.79
N TRP A 47 -1.62 6.42 -23.71
CA TRP A 47 -1.29 7.84 -23.74
C TRP A 47 -1.91 8.59 -24.92
N ASP A 48 -1.80 8.03 -26.14
CA ASP A 48 -2.30 8.70 -27.35
C ASP A 48 -3.83 8.89 -27.35
N LYS A 49 -4.59 7.97 -26.74
CA LYS A 49 -6.05 8.10 -26.62
C LYS A 49 -6.47 9.16 -25.59
N ILE A 50 -5.72 9.32 -24.51
CA ILE A 50 -6.00 10.38 -23.53
C ILE A 50 -5.55 11.73 -24.06
N LYS A 51 -4.46 11.79 -24.83
CA LYS A 51 -4.10 12.99 -25.58
C LYS A 51 -5.24 13.43 -26.51
N GLN A 52 -5.86 12.49 -27.25
CA GLN A 52 -7.01 12.80 -28.10
C GLN A 52 -8.20 13.34 -27.30
N SER A 53 -8.42 12.87 -26.06
CA SER A 53 -9.54 13.33 -25.25
C SER A 53 -9.39 14.77 -24.74
N VAL A 54 -8.18 15.33 -24.75
CA VAL A 54 -7.89 16.72 -24.33
C VAL A 54 -7.63 17.67 -25.52
N GLU A 55 -7.84 17.24 -26.77
CA GLU A 55 -7.55 18.04 -27.98
C GLU A 55 -8.29 19.39 -28.00
N ASN A 56 -9.46 19.47 -27.35
CA ASN A 56 -10.24 20.69 -27.24
C ASN A 56 -9.68 21.72 -26.23
N ALA A 57 -8.71 21.32 -25.40
CA ALA A 57 -7.99 22.18 -24.46
C ALA A 57 -6.47 21.87 -24.54
N PRO A 58 -5.78 22.28 -25.63
CA PRO A 58 -4.44 21.81 -25.95
C PRO A 58 -3.37 22.15 -24.90
N GLY A 59 -3.55 23.22 -24.11
CA GLY A 59 -2.64 23.55 -23.02
C GLY A 59 -2.59 22.50 -21.91
N LEU A 60 -3.66 21.70 -21.74
CA LEU A 60 -3.68 20.61 -20.76
C LEU A 60 -2.79 19.42 -21.17
N GLU A 61 -2.28 19.38 -22.41
CA GLU A 61 -1.30 18.38 -22.84
C GLU A 61 -0.05 18.42 -21.95
N GLU A 62 0.32 19.59 -21.43
CA GLU A 62 1.46 19.77 -20.51
C GLU A 62 1.26 19.06 -19.15
N LEU A 63 0.01 18.75 -18.78
CA LEU A 63 -0.33 18.04 -17.54
C LEU A 63 -0.43 16.52 -17.74
N LEU A 64 -0.28 16.02 -18.96
CA LEU A 64 -0.23 14.59 -19.20
C LEU A 64 1.03 13.98 -18.55
N PRO A 65 0.95 12.73 -18.07
CA PRO A 65 2.14 12.05 -17.60
C PRO A 65 3.19 11.95 -18.74
N PRO A 66 4.50 11.96 -18.40
CA PRO A 66 5.56 11.90 -19.40
C PRO A 66 5.39 10.69 -20.33
N LYS A 67 5.46 10.92 -21.64
CA LYS A 67 5.51 9.83 -22.63
C LYS A 67 6.88 9.18 -22.55
N GLY A 68 7.03 8.12 -21.76
CA GLY A 68 8.33 7.50 -21.56
C GLY A 68 8.29 6.07 -21.06
N GLY A 69 9.19 5.25 -21.61
CA GLY A 69 9.51 3.91 -21.10
C GLY A 69 10.53 3.94 -19.96
N PRO A 70 11.20 2.82 -19.68
CA PRO A 70 12.23 2.75 -18.65
C PRO A 70 13.37 3.75 -18.90
N SER A 71 13.82 4.42 -17.84
CA SER A 71 14.99 5.30 -17.84
C SER A 71 16.24 4.50 -17.48
N PHE A 72 16.65 3.62 -18.39
CA PHE A 72 17.87 2.81 -18.21
C PHE A 72 19.13 3.67 -18.35
N ARG A 73 19.98 3.69 -17.30
CA ARG A 73 21.17 4.55 -17.24
C ARG A 73 22.26 4.20 -18.26
N TYR A 74 22.24 2.99 -18.83
CA TYR A 74 23.32 2.47 -19.68
C TYR A 74 22.92 2.35 -21.17
N ASN A 75 22.02 3.20 -21.68
CA ASN A 75 21.58 3.21 -23.10
C ASN A 75 22.50 4.01 -24.07
N SER A 76 23.78 4.29 -23.71
CA SER A 76 24.79 5.13 -24.43
C SER A 76 24.54 6.65 -24.41
N GLU A 77 25.51 7.59 -24.38
CA GLU A 77 26.98 7.66 -24.19
C GLU A 77 27.27 8.79 -23.18
N ASP A 78 28.24 8.62 -22.27
CA ASP A 78 29.24 9.65 -21.88
C ASP A 78 29.99 9.25 -20.59
N GLY A 79 31.33 9.21 -20.68
CA GLY A 79 32.25 9.07 -19.54
C GLY A 79 32.86 7.67 -19.36
N ARG A 80 34.18 7.60 -19.04
CA ARG A 80 34.92 6.34 -18.82
C ARG A 80 34.32 5.47 -17.70
N GLU A 81 33.89 6.08 -16.60
CA GLU A 81 33.24 5.35 -15.50
C GLU A 81 31.90 4.72 -15.91
N ARG A 82 31.16 5.35 -16.83
CA ARG A 82 29.93 4.77 -17.39
C ARG A 82 30.24 3.62 -18.36
N THR A 83 31.41 3.62 -19.00
CA THR A 83 31.85 2.50 -19.86
C THR A 83 32.10 1.24 -19.03
N ASP A 84 32.75 1.35 -17.87
CA ASP A 84 32.99 0.20 -16.99
C ASP A 84 31.69 -0.34 -16.38
N GLN A 85 30.79 0.54 -15.93
CA GLN A 85 29.47 0.15 -15.42
C GLN A 85 28.57 -0.46 -16.51
N LEU A 86 28.65 0.05 -17.74
CA LEU A 86 27.99 -0.54 -18.90
C LEU A 86 28.51 -1.96 -19.14
N ALA A 87 29.82 -2.19 -19.11
CA ALA A 87 30.40 -3.52 -19.28
C ALA A 87 29.90 -4.51 -18.20
N LEU A 88 29.82 -4.08 -16.94
CA LEU A 88 29.23 -4.89 -15.86
C LEU A 88 27.75 -5.20 -16.10
N SER A 89 26.99 -4.21 -16.59
CA SER A 89 25.57 -4.40 -16.94
C SER A 89 25.41 -5.38 -18.11
N GLU A 90 26.27 -5.32 -19.12
CA GLU A 90 26.27 -6.25 -20.25
C GLU A 90 26.66 -7.67 -19.81
N GLU A 91 27.66 -7.80 -18.93
CA GLU A 91 28.05 -9.07 -18.33
C GLU A 91 26.89 -9.69 -17.54
N LEU A 92 26.26 -8.92 -16.63
CA LEU A 92 25.10 -9.39 -15.89
C LEU A 92 23.92 -9.75 -16.81
N THR A 93 23.71 -8.99 -17.88
CA THR A 93 22.72 -9.33 -18.92
C THR A 93 23.04 -10.67 -19.58
N SER A 94 24.32 -10.91 -19.90
CA SER A 94 24.79 -12.17 -20.46
C SER A 94 24.59 -13.34 -19.48
N MET A 95 24.91 -13.17 -18.19
CA MET A 95 24.69 -14.18 -17.15
C MET A 95 23.21 -14.55 -17.02
N VAL A 96 22.32 -13.56 -17.00
CA VAL A 96 20.87 -13.78 -16.92
C VAL A 96 20.32 -14.47 -18.17
N ARG A 97 20.76 -14.06 -19.37
CA ARG A 97 20.39 -14.69 -20.66
C ARG A 97 20.93 -16.12 -20.76
N GLY A 98 22.15 -16.34 -20.28
CA GLY A 98 22.79 -17.64 -20.11
C GLY A 98 22.16 -18.51 -19.03
N ARG A 99 21.10 -18.02 -18.37
CA ARG A 99 20.33 -18.72 -17.33
C ARG A 99 21.20 -19.16 -16.16
N GLN A 100 22.23 -18.40 -15.81
CA GLN A 100 22.97 -18.65 -14.58
C GLN A 100 22.04 -18.55 -13.36
N THR A 101 22.41 -19.26 -12.32
CA THR A 101 21.71 -19.26 -11.04
C THR A 101 21.96 -17.95 -10.31
N ALA A 102 21.04 -17.55 -9.45
CA ALA A 102 21.23 -16.38 -8.59
C ALA A 102 22.44 -16.54 -7.64
N ARG A 103 22.85 -17.77 -7.30
CA ARG A 103 24.06 -18.03 -6.51
C ARG A 103 25.33 -17.68 -7.29
N GLU A 104 25.39 -18.01 -8.58
CA GLU A 104 26.50 -17.65 -9.47
C GLU A 104 26.59 -16.14 -9.65
N ILE A 105 25.44 -15.48 -9.89
CA ILE A 105 25.38 -14.01 -9.97
C ILE A 105 25.83 -13.37 -8.67
N LEU A 106 25.40 -13.89 -7.51
CA LEU A 106 25.85 -13.40 -6.20
C LEU A 106 27.35 -13.55 -6.01
N SER A 107 27.92 -14.71 -6.37
CA SER A 107 29.35 -14.94 -6.31
C SER A 107 30.11 -13.93 -7.17
N TRP A 108 29.61 -13.66 -8.38
CA TRP A 108 30.21 -12.66 -9.27
C TRP A 108 30.13 -11.24 -8.67
N VAL A 109 28.97 -10.86 -8.13
CA VAL A 109 28.79 -9.56 -7.45
C VAL A 109 29.76 -9.41 -6.29
N GLU A 110 29.85 -10.40 -5.41
CA GLU A 110 30.67 -10.35 -4.19
C GLU A 110 32.18 -10.38 -4.49
N GLN A 111 32.61 -11.04 -5.57
CA GLN A 111 34.02 -11.24 -5.89
C GLN A 111 34.58 -10.19 -6.86
N ASN A 112 33.78 -9.73 -7.82
CA ASN A 112 34.27 -8.90 -8.93
C ASN A 112 33.71 -7.47 -8.91
N VAL A 113 32.44 -7.29 -8.51
CA VAL A 113 31.77 -5.99 -8.61
C VAL A 113 31.96 -5.17 -7.33
N PHE A 114 31.53 -5.73 -6.20
CA PHE A 114 31.50 -5.04 -4.92
C PHE A 114 32.89 -4.61 -4.42
N PRO A 115 33.95 -5.45 -4.47
CA PRO A 115 35.27 -5.06 -4.00
C PRO A 115 35.92 -3.95 -4.83
N VAL A 116 35.59 -3.87 -6.12
CA VAL A 116 36.23 -2.95 -7.07
C VAL A 116 35.49 -1.61 -7.14
N HIS A 117 34.16 -1.64 -7.16
CA HIS A 117 33.34 -0.45 -7.43
C HIS A 117 32.56 0.06 -6.20
N GLY A 118 32.54 -0.70 -5.11
CA GLY A 118 31.81 -0.37 -3.90
C GLY A 118 30.30 -0.55 -4.00
N LEU A 119 29.60 -0.27 -2.89
CA LEU A 119 28.18 -0.57 -2.71
C LEU A 119 27.27 0.20 -3.70
N ASN A 120 27.48 1.51 -3.86
CA ASN A 120 26.58 2.35 -4.65
C ASN A 120 26.54 1.92 -6.11
N VAL A 121 27.71 1.71 -6.72
CA VAL A 121 27.80 1.26 -8.11
C VAL A 121 27.27 -0.17 -8.26
N THR A 122 27.59 -1.04 -7.31
CA THR A 122 27.09 -2.43 -7.32
C THR A 122 25.56 -2.47 -7.31
N LEU A 123 24.94 -1.70 -6.40
CA LEU A 123 23.49 -1.62 -6.29
C LEU A 123 22.90 -1.03 -7.58
N GLU A 124 23.46 0.09 -8.06
CA GLU A 124 22.98 0.74 -9.28
C GLU A 124 22.99 -0.21 -10.47
N VAL A 125 24.14 -0.83 -10.77
CA VAL A 125 24.31 -1.75 -11.90
C VAL A 125 23.33 -2.92 -11.78
N VAL A 126 23.31 -3.61 -10.63
CA VAL A 126 22.46 -4.81 -10.48
C VAL A 126 20.99 -4.46 -10.59
N VAL A 127 20.53 -3.37 -9.97
CA VAL A 127 19.12 -2.96 -10.00
C VAL A 127 18.71 -2.51 -11.39
N GLN A 128 19.47 -1.59 -11.99
CA GLN A 128 19.20 -1.05 -13.33
C GLN A 128 19.14 -2.18 -14.37
N THR A 129 20.12 -3.09 -14.36
CA THR A 129 20.20 -4.18 -15.33
C THR A 129 19.06 -5.18 -15.15
N LEU A 130 18.76 -5.62 -13.93
CA LEU A 130 17.66 -6.57 -13.70
C LEU A 130 16.29 -5.96 -14.06
N LEU A 131 16.04 -4.70 -13.71
CA LEU A 131 14.82 -4.01 -14.10
C LEU A 131 14.74 -3.83 -15.62
N ASN A 132 15.85 -3.54 -16.29
CA ASN A 132 15.90 -3.42 -17.74
C ASN A 132 15.55 -4.73 -18.44
N ILE A 133 16.07 -5.87 -17.97
CA ILE A 133 15.72 -7.20 -18.49
C ILE A 133 14.23 -7.48 -18.31
N GLY A 134 13.64 -7.04 -17.20
CA GLY A 134 12.21 -7.21 -16.88
C GLY A 134 11.28 -6.16 -17.50
N SER A 135 11.79 -5.14 -18.20
CA SER A 135 11.04 -3.93 -18.53
C SER A 135 9.98 -4.08 -19.63
N LYS A 136 10.01 -5.20 -20.38
CA LYS A 136 9.12 -5.42 -21.54
C LYS A 136 7.64 -5.54 -21.17
N SER A 137 7.31 -6.19 -20.06
CA SER A 137 5.94 -6.28 -19.55
C SER A 137 5.93 -6.65 -18.07
N PHE A 138 4.78 -6.50 -17.40
CA PHE A 138 4.62 -6.90 -16.00
C PHE A 138 5.03 -8.36 -15.73
N THR A 139 4.71 -9.28 -16.65
CA THR A 139 5.11 -10.70 -16.52
C THR A 139 6.62 -10.89 -16.59
N HIS A 140 7.32 -10.13 -17.43
CA HIS A 140 8.78 -10.20 -17.51
C HIS A 140 9.41 -9.71 -16.20
N LEU A 141 8.92 -8.59 -15.65
CA LEU A 141 9.37 -8.08 -14.36
C LEU A 141 9.17 -9.12 -13.25
N ILE A 142 7.98 -9.72 -13.16
CA ILE A 142 7.67 -10.77 -12.19
C ILE A 142 8.66 -11.95 -12.34
N THR A 143 8.88 -12.41 -13.57
CA THR A 143 9.78 -13.54 -13.86
C THR A 143 11.21 -13.26 -13.39
N VAL A 144 11.70 -12.04 -13.61
CA VAL A 144 13.03 -11.62 -13.15
C VAL A 144 13.09 -11.55 -11.63
N LEU A 145 12.08 -10.97 -10.97
CA LEU A 145 12.04 -10.87 -9.51
C LEU A 145 11.92 -12.22 -8.82
N GLU A 146 11.13 -13.17 -9.35
CA GLU A 146 11.02 -14.53 -8.80
C GLU A 146 12.35 -15.28 -8.88
N ARG A 147 13.07 -15.11 -10.00
CA ARG A 147 14.31 -15.85 -10.24
C ARG A 147 15.53 -15.23 -9.56
N TYR A 148 15.63 -13.90 -9.59
CA TYR A 148 16.82 -13.16 -9.20
C TYR A 148 16.58 -12.17 -8.04
N GLY A 149 15.36 -12.09 -7.49
CA GLY A 149 15.05 -11.20 -6.37
C GLY A 149 15.89 -11.46 -5.11
N GLN A 150 16.34 -12.70 -4.90
CA GLN A 150 17.27 -13.03 -3.82
C GLN A 150 18.64 -12.35 -3.98
N VAL A 151 19.06 -12.03 -5.21
CA VAL A 151 20.28 -11.25 -5.46
C VAL A 151 20.11 -9.84 -4.87
N LEU A 152 18.98 -9.20 -5.18
CA LEU A 152 18.63 -7.87 -4.64
C LEU A 152 18.53 -7.89 -3.11
N ALA A 153 17.85 -8.89 -2.54
CA ALA A 153 17.69 -9.03 -1.10
C ALA A 153 19.04 -9.21 -0.38
N LYS A 154 19.98 -9.93 -1.00
CA LYS A 154 21.31 -10.18 -0.42
C LYS A 154 22.23 -8.95 -0.49
N ILE A 155 22.12 -8.14 -1.54
CA ILE A 155 22.85 -6.87 -1.65
C ILE A 155 22.26 -5.82 -0.69
N CYS A 156 20.95 -5.91 -0.41
CA CYS A 156 20.19 -4.99 0.43
C CYS A 156 19.62 -5.62 1.73
N PRO A 157 20.47 -6.14 2.64
CA PRO A 157 20.00 -6.84 3.85
C PRO A 157 19.33 -5.92 4.88
N ASP A 158 19.68 -4.63 4.92
CA ASP A 158 19.21 -3.68 5.91
C ASP A 158 18.30 -2.60 5.31
N HIS A 159 17.61 -1.85 6.18
CA HIS A 159 16.67 -0.81 5.77
C HIS A 159 17.31 0.33 4.97
N ASP A 160 18.57 0.71 5.22
CA ASP A 160 19.21 1.82 4.51
C ASP A 160 19.46 1.42 3.05
N ARG A 161 19.94 0.20 2.84
CA ARG A 161 20.13 -0.35 1.49
C ARG A 161 18.82 -0.61 0.77
N GLN A 162 17.79 -1.05 1.49
CA GLN A 162 16.45 -1.18 0.90
C GLN A 162 15.89 0.19 0.45
N VAL A 163 16.13 1.26 1.19
CA VAL A 163 15.77 2.63 0.76
C VAL A 163 16.55 3.01 -0.51
N MET A 164 17.84 2.70 -0.61
CA MET A 164 18.62 2.92 -1.84
C MET A 164 18.07 2.13 -3.04
N LEU A 165 17.68 0.86 -2.81
CA LEU A 165 17.02 0.03 -3.82
C LEU A 165 15.72 0.66 -4.31
N ILE A 166 14.85 1.13 -3.39
CA ILE A 166 13.59 1.77 -3.76
C ILE A 166 13.83 3.08 -4.54
N SER A 167 14.84 3.87 -4.14
CA SER A 167 15.26 5.07 -4.88
C SER A 167 15.72 4.74 -6.30
N GLU A 168 16.48 3.66 -6.49
CA GLU A 168 16.94 3.27 -7.82
C GLU A 168 15.81 2.72 -8.70
N VAL A 169 14.87 1.97 -8.13
CA VAL A 169 13.63 1.56 -8.81
C VAL A 169 12.82 2.80 -9.23
N SER A 170 12.71 3.79 -8.34
CA SER A 170 12.02 5.05 -8.61
C SER A 170 12.68 5.85 -9.73
N ALA A 171 14.01 5.87 -9.77
CA ALA A 171 14.79 6.53 -10.82
C ALA A 171 14.64 5.82 -12.18
N PHE A 172 14.69 4.48 -12.19
CA PHE A 172 14.51 3.68 -13.40
C PHE A 172 13.11 3.88 -14.01
N TRP A 173 12.07 3.93 -13.18
CA TRP A 173 10.68 4.14 -13.62
C TRP A 173 10.18 5.57 -13.43
N LYS A 174 11.07 6.58 -13.47
CA LYS A 174 10.70 7.98 -13.21
C LYS A 174 9.59 8.53 -14.12
N ASN A 175 9.46 7.99 -15.34
CA ASN A 175 8.43 8.38 -16.31
C ASN A 175 7.12 7.56 -16.17
N SER A 176 7.09 6.56 -15.28
CA SER A 176 5.93 5.70 -15.04
C SER A 176 5.72 5.47 -13.56
N SER A 177 4.86 6.31 -12.97
CA SER A 177 4.37 6.16 -11.60
C SER A 177 3.73 4.80 -11.35
N GLN A 178 2.91 4.31 -12.30
CA GLN A 178 2.26 3.00 -12.23
C GLN A 178 3.29 1.87 -12.15
N MET A 179 4.30 1.87 -13.04
CA MET A 179 5.31 0.82 -13.03
C MET A 179 6.18 0.88 -11.78
N THR A 180 6.47 2.08 -11.27
CA THR A 180 7.14 2.25 -9.99
C THR A 180 6.35 1.59 -8.86
N ALA A 181 5.07 1.93 -8.72
CA ALA A 181 4.21 1.39 -7.68
C ALA A 181 4.09 -0.14 -7.77
N ILE A 182 3.96 -0.67 -8.98
CA ILE A 182 3.90 -2.12 -9.23
C ILE A 182 5.22 -2.81 -8.87
N ALA A 183 6.37 -2.26 -9.29
CA ALA A 183 7.67 -2.85 -9.02
C ALA A 183 7.94 -2.91 -7.50
N ILE A 184 7.68 -1.82 -6.78
CA ILE A 184 7.81 -1.77 -5.32
C ILE A 184 6.83 -2.74 -4.65
N ASP A 185 5.56 -2.79 -5.08
CA ASP A 185 4.57 -3.73 -4.50
C ASP A 185 4.99 -5.20 -4.68
N ARG A 186 5.56 -5.55 -5.84
CA ARG A 186 6.08 -6.89 -6.11
C ARG A 186 7.32 -7.19 -5.28
N MET A 187 8.27 -6.26 -5.19
CA MET A 187 9.44 -6.44 -4.33
C MET A 187 9.05 -6.61 -2.86
N MET A 188 8.05 -5.87 -2.38
CA MET A 188 7.45 -6.06 -1.05
C MET A 188 6.81 -7.45 -0.92
N GLY A 189 6.03 -7.89 -1.92
CA GLY A 189 5.39 -9.21 -1.95
C GLY A 189 6.37 -10.38 -1.90
N TYR A 190 7.52 -10.25 -2.56
CA TYR A 190 8.63 -11.22 -2.52
C TYR A 190 9.56 -11.05 -1.31
N ARG A 191 9.24 -10.14 -0.38
CA ARG A 191 10.05 -9.82 0.82
C ARG A 191 11.48 -9.38 0.50
N ILE A 192 11.68 -8.74 -0.65
CA ILE A 192 12.95 -8.11 -1.05
C ILE A 192 13.14 -6.78 -0.31
N ILE A 193 12.03 -6.05 -0.13
CA ILE A 193 11.97 -4.80 0.65
C ILE A 193 10.93 -4.93 1.76
N SER A 194 11.20 -4.29 2.89
CA SER A 194 10.29 -4.24 4.04
C SER A 194 9.35 -3.03 3.98
N ASN A 195 8.21 -3.13 4.65
CA ASN A 195 7.26 -2.03 4.79
C ASN A 195 7.89 -0.83 5.53
N LEU A 196 8.79 -1.10 6.49
CA LEU A 196 9.55 -0.06 7.19
C LEU A 196 10.49 0.71 6.26
N ALA A 197 11.20 0.01 5.36
CA ALA A 197 12.03 0.69 4.35
C ALA A 197 11.19 1.55 3.39
N ILE A 198 9.99 1.08 3.01
CA ILE A 198 9.05 1.88 2.20
C ILE A 198 8.63 3.15 2.95
N VAL A 199 8.26 3.05 4.23
CA VAL A 199 7.93 4.24 5.05
C VAL A 199 9.12 5.19 5.06
N ARG A 200 10.32 4.72 5.39
CA ARG A 200 11.53 5.56 5.41
C ARG A 200 11.82 6.22 4.06
N TRP A 201 11.63 5.51 2.96
CA TRP A 201 11.80 6.06 1.62
C TRP A 201 10.75 7.13 1.30
N VAL A 202 9.48 6.92 1.61
CA VAL A 202 8.40 7.91 1.39
C VAL A 202 8.68 9.23 2.11
N PHE A 203 9.25 9.17 3.32
CA PHE A 203 9.62 10.37 4.09
C PHE A 203 11.07 10.84 3.87
N SER A 204 11.75 10.34 2.83
CA SER A 204 13.02 10.92 2.41
C SER A 204 12.82 12.34 1.84
N SER A 205 13.83 13.19 1.97
CA SER A 205 13.76 14.59 1.51
C SER A 205 13.29 14.72 0.05
N ALA A 206 13.77 13.84 -0.83
CA ALA A 206 13.40 13.81 -2.24
C ALA A 206 11.88 13.66 -2.49
N ASN A 207 11.17 12.97 -1.60
CA ASN A 207 9.73 12.72 -1.72
C ASN A 207 8.88 13.70 -0.91
N VAL A 208 9.38 14.15 0.25
CA VAL A 208 8.69 15.09 1.14
C VAL A 208 8.32 16.37 0.38
N ASP A 209 9.21 16.86 -0.48
CA ASP A 209 8.97 18.06 -1.29
C ASP A 209 7.78 17.92 -2.24
N GLN A 210 7.42 16.69 -2.63
CA GLN A 210 6.42 16.40 -3.66
C GLN A 210 5.04 16.01 -3.11
N PHE A 211 4.86 15.95 -1.79
CA PHE A 211 3.62 15.45 -1.17
C PHE A 211 2.34 16.21 -1.56
N HIS A 212 2.44 17.47 -1.99
CA HIS A 212 1.30 18.26 -2.47
C HIS A 212 1.14 18.23 -3.99
N ALA A 213 2.15 17.76 -4.73
CA ALA A 213 2.21 17.81 -6.18
C ALA A 213 2.05 16.42 -6.84
N SER A 214 2.23 15.33 -6.10
CA SER A 214 2.08 13.97 -6.62
C SER A 214 1.47 13.01 -5.60
N ASP A 215 0.55 12.15 -6.06
CA ASP A 215 0.01 11.04 -5.28
C ASP A 215 0.96 9.84 -5.20
N ARG A 216 2.02 9.78 -6.02
CA ARG A 216 2.89 8.60 -6.14
C ARG A 216 3.49 8.11 -4.81
N PRO A 217 4.09 8.96 -3.94
CA PRO A 217 4.60 8.50 -2.64
C PRO A 217 3.47 7.97 -1.74
N TRP A 218 2.30 8.60 -1.80
CA TRP A 218 1.13 8.24 -1.02
C TRP A 218 0.48 6.93 -1.48
N GLU A 219 0.43 6.68 -2.78
CA GLU A 219 -0.02 5.41 -3.37
C GLU A 219 0.85 4.25 -2.88
N ILE A 220 2.18 4.41 -2.94
CA ILE A 220 3.13 3.40 -2.47
C ILE A 220 2.99 3.17 -0.96
N LEU A 221 2.85 4.24 -0.18
CA LEU A 221 2.64 4.15 1.27
C LEU A 221 1.33 3.42 1.61
N ARG A 222 0.22 3.78 0.93
CA ARG A 222 -1.08 3.12 1.11
C ARG A 222 -1.00 1.65 0.79
N ASN A 223 -0.29 1.26 -0.28
CA ASN A 223 -0.10 -0.15 -0.63
C ASN A 223 0.64 -0.91 0.49
N ALA A 224 1.70 -0.34 1.07
CA ALA A 224 2.45 -0.97 2.15
C ALA A 224 1.60 -1.16 3.43
N VAL A 225 0.87 -0.12 3.85
CA VAL A 225 0.00 -0.20 5.04
C VAL A 225 -1.18 -1.13 4.80
N SER A 226 -1.85 -1.02 3.64
CA SER A 226 -2.96 -1.90 3.24
C SER A 226 -2.56 -3.37 3.22
N LYS A 227 -1.35 -3.70 2.78
CA LYS A 227 -0.90 -5.11 2.70
C LYS A 227 -0.76 -5.74 4.08
N THR A 228 -0.23 -4.98 5.05
CA THR A 228 -0.13 -5.41 6.45
C THR A 228 -1.51 -5.55 7.08
N TYR A 229 -2.37 -4.55 6.88
CA TYR A 229 -3.77 -4.57 7.33
C TYR A 229 -4.55 -5.77 6.79
N ASN A 230 -4.51 -5.99 5.47
CA ASN A 230 -5.21 -7.09 4.81
C ASN A 230 -4.71 -8.45 5.31
N ARG A 231 -3.39 -8.59 5.54
CA ARG A 231 -2.81 -9.81 6.11
C ARG A 231 -3.39 -10.13 7.49
N ILE A 232 -3.54 -9.12 8.34
CA ILE A 232 -4.15 -9.27 9.68
C ILE A 232 -5.63 -9.65 9.55
N CYS A 233 -6.39 -8.97 8.67
CA CYS A 233 -7.79 -9.30 8.42
C CYS A 233 -7.98 -10.74 7.94
N ASP A 234 -7.13 -11.20 7.01
CA ASP A 234 -7.21 -12.55 6.47
C ASP A 234 -6.86 -13.59 7.53
N LEU A 235 -5.81 -13.36 8.33
CA LEU A 235 -5.46 -14.24 9.46
C LEU A 235 -6.58 -14.33 10.49
N ARG A 236 -7.22 -13.21 10.86
CA ARG A 236 -8.38 -13.21 11.78
C ARG A 236 -9.56 -14.02 11.22
N LYS A 237 -9.85 -13.90 9.92
CA LYS A 237 -10.90 -14.70 9.25
C LYS A 237 -10.56 -16.19 9.26
N GLU A 238 -9.32 -16.54 8.92
CA GLU A 238 -8.84 -17.93 8.95
C GLU A 238 -8.93 -18.52 10.37
N ILE A 239 -8.48 -17.79 11.39
CA ILE A 239 -8.55 -18.20 12.81
C ILE A 239 -10.01 -18.41 13.23
N SER A 240 -10.92 -17.52 12.86
CA SER A 240 -12.36 -17.67 13.16
C SER A 240 -12.95 -18.95 12.55
N LEU A 241 -12.58 -19.27 11.29
CA LEU A 241 -12.99 -20.51 10.63
C LEU A 241 -12.38 -21.75 11.30
N LEU A 242 -11.10 -21.68 11.70
CA LEU A 242 -10.42 -22.77 12.38
C LEU A 242 -10.98 -23.02 13.79
N LYS A 243 -11.38 -21.98 14.53
CA LYS A 243 -12.06 -22.12 15.82
C LYS A 243 -13.38 -22.89 15.71
N LYS A 244 -14.18 -22.62 14.66
CA LYS A 244 -15.41 -23.39 14.38
C LYS A 244 -15.13 -24.85 14.03
N ARG A 245 -14.07 -25.11 13.24
CA ARG A 245 -13.64 -26.47 12.92
C ARG A 245 -13.15 -27.22 14.15
N LEU A 246 -12.39 -26.56 15.02
CA LEU A 246 -11.92 -27.12 16.27
C LEU A 246 -13.09 -27.52 17.17
N GLN A 247 -14.09 -26.63 17.32
CA GLN A 247 -15.29 -26.96 18.10
C GLN A 247 -16.01 -28.20 17.57
N SER A 248 -16.19 -28.31 16.24
CA SER A 248 -16.80 -29.50 15.63
C SER A 248 -15.95 -30.77 15.81
N ALA A 249 -14.62 -30.65 15.78
CA ALA A 249 -13.70 -31.77 16.03
C ALA A 249 -13.73 -32.20 17.51
N GLU A 250 -13.83 -31.25 18.44
CA GLU A 250 -13.99 -31.51 19.88
C GLU A 250 -15.30 -32.25 20.18
N GLU A 251 -16.41 -31.84 19.57
CA GLU A 251 -17.69 -32.53 19.67
C GLU A 251 -17.61 -33.96 19.11
N THR A 252 -16.97 -34.13 17.94
CA THR A 252 -16.81 -35.45 17.30
C THR A 252 -15.93 -36.39 18.14
N ALA A 253 -14.81 -35.88 18.66
CA ALA A 253 -13.93 -36.63 19.54
C ALA A 253 -14.64 -37.02 20.85
N ALA A 254 -15.38 -36.09 21.46
CA ALA A 254 -16.15 -36.38 22.68
C ALA A 254 -17.22 -37.45 22.47
N ILE A 255 -17.94 -37.43 21.33
CA ILE A 255 -18.91 -38.47 20.97
C ILE A 255 -18.22 -39.82 20.77
N ALA A 256 -17.10 -39.85 20.03
CA ALA A 256 -16.35 -41.08 19.78
C ALA A 256 -15.76 -41.69 21.06
N GLU A 257 -15.28 -40.85 21.99
CA GLU A 257 -14.79 -41.25 23.31
C GLU A 257 -15.94 -41.81 24.18
N ALA A 258 -17.09 -41.13 24.20
CA ALA A 258 -18.26 -41.58 24.96
C ALA A 258 -18.85 -42.90 24.42
N ASP A 259 -18.88 -43.09 23.10
CA ASP A 259 -19.31 -44.34 22.47
C ASP A 259 -18.35 -45.49 22.80
N LEU A 260 -17.03 -45.22 22.83
CA LEU A 260 -16.02 -46.16 23.27
C LEU A 260 -16.22 -46.56 24.75
N GLU A 261 -16.32 -45.58 25.65
CA GLU A 261 -16.51 -45.81 27.09
C GLU A 261 -17.82 -46.57 27.39
N THR A 262 -18.88 -46.25 26.65
CA THR A 262 -20.17 -46.96 26.74
C THR A 262 -20.05 -48.42 26.28
N ALA A 263 -19.23 -48.69 25.26
CA ALA A 263 -18.97 -50.05 24.80
C ALA A 263 -18.06 -50.84 25.77
N GLU A 264 -17.06 -50.19 26.36
CA GLU A 264 -16.15 -50.78 27.35
C GLU A 264 -16.86 -51.07 28.67
N SER A 265 -17.70 -50.16 29.17
CA SER A 265 -18.46 -50.34 30.42
C SER A 265 -19.42 -51.54 30.36
N LYS A 266 -20.07 -51.75 29.20
CA LYS A 266 -20.91 -52.93 28.93
C LYS A 266 -20.11 -54.25 28.97
N LEU A 267 -18.81 -54.22 28.66
CA LEU A 267 -17.92 -55.39 28.78
C LEU A 267 -17.48 -55.63 30.23
N THR A 268 -17.20 -54.57 31.01
CA THR A 268 -16.77 -54.69 32.42
C THR A 268 -17.87 -55.09 33.41
N LEU A 269 -19.15 -54.78 33.13
CA LEU A 269 -20.28 -55.18 33.97
C LEU A 269 -20.62 -56.69 33.89
N MET A 270 -19.90 -57.47 33.07
CA MET A 270 -20.25 -58.85 32.75
C MET A 270 -19.29 -59.86 33.43
N ASN A 271 -19.42 -59.97 34.76
CA ASN A 271 -18.87 -61.05 35.61
C ASN A 271 -20.04 -61.80 36.27
N GLY A 272 -20.74 -62.68 35.55
CA GLY A 272 -21.82 -63.45 36.16
C GLY A 272 -22.45 -64.59 35.37
N GLU A 273 -22.87 -64.41 34.10
CA GLU A 273 -23.41 -65.51 33.24
C GLU A 273 -23.59 -65.05 31.77
N PRO A 274 -23.66 -65.96 30.77
CA PRO A 274 -23.29 -65.65 29.39
C PRO A 274 -24.48 -65.29 28.49
N VAL A 275 -24.50 -64.06 27.94
CA VAL A 275 -25.19 -63.77 26.68
C VAL A 275 -24.38 -62.76 25.85
N VAL A 276 -24.06 -63.17 24.62
CA VAL A 276 -23.55 -62.43 23.45
C VAL A 276 -22.86 -61.10 23.77
N GLY A 277 -21.58 -61.18 24.15
CA GLY A 277 -20.71 -60.01 24.24
C GLY A 277 -20.65 -59.28 22.90
N ASP A 278 -20.71 -57.95 22.94
CA ASP A 278 -20.54 -57.10 21.76
C ASP A 278 -19.25 -57.52 21.02
N ASN A 279 -19.34 -57.70 19.71
CA ASN A 279 -18.28 -58.32 18.90
C ASN A 279 -16.93 -57.60 19.10
N PRO A 280 -15.80 -58.29 19.40
CA PRO A 280 -14.48 -57.66 19.56
C PRO A 280 -14.05 -56.82 18.35
N VAL A 281 -14.58 -57.12 17.16
CA VAL A 281 -14.39 -56.30 15.95
C VAL A 281 -15.04 -54.91 16.08
N LYS A 282 -16.20 -54.81 16.75
CA LYS A 282 -16.91 -53.55 16.98
C LYS A 282 -16.14 -52.65 17.95
N LEU A 283 -15.60 -53.22 19.04
CA LEU A 283 -14.77 -52.47 19.98
C LEU A 283 -13.49 -51.93 19.30
N ARG A 284 -12.81 -52.77 18.50
CA ARG A 284 -11.63 -52.34 17.73
C ARG A 284 -11.93 -51.22 16.75
N ARG A 285 -13.12 -51.23 16.13
CA ARG A 285 -13.59 -50.15 15.25
C ARG A 285 -13.84 -48.86 16.02
N LEU A 286 -14.55 -48.91 17.16
CA LEU A 286 -14.79 -47.73 18.00
C LEU A 286 -13.47 -47.13 18.50
N LYS A 287 -12.51 -47.97 18.88
CA LYS A 287 -11.15 -47.52 19.23
C LYS A 287 -10.46 -46.79 18.09
N SER A 288 -10.48 -47.35 16.88
CA SER A 288 -9.91 -46.68 15.71
C SER A 288 -10.63 -45.37 15.35
N LEU A 289 -11.93 -45.26 15.62
CA LEU A 289 -12.70 -44.04 15.38
C LEU A 289 -12.38 -42.95 16.41
N SER A 290 -12.27 -43.31 17.69
CA SER A 290 -11.82 -42.39 18.75
C SER A 290 -10.38 -41.94 18.51
N GLU A 291 -9.46 -42.85 18.16
CA GLU A 291 -8.07 -42.51 17.80
C GLU A 291 -8.04 -41.53 16.62
N LYS A 292 -8.78 -41.80 15.55
CA LYS A 292 -8.85 -40.91 14.38
C LYS A 292 -9.47 -39.55 14.71
N ALA A 293 -10.53 -39.51 15.51
CA ALA A 293 -11.17 -38.25 15.91
C ALA A 293 -10.22 -37.41 16.79
N ASN A 294 -9.45 -38.06 17.68
CA ASN A 294 -8.42 -37.42 18.48
C ASN A 294 -7.26 -36.91 17.61
N GLU A 295 -6.81 -37.66 16.60
CA GLU A 295 -5.80 -37.18 15.63
C GLU A 295 -6.29 -35.95 14.86
N GLU A 296 -7.53 -35.94 14.38
CA GLU A 296 -8.14 -34.79 13.69
C GLU A 296 -8.27 -33.57 14.62
N LEU A 297 -8.66 -33.76 15.87
CA LEU A 297 -8.70 -32.72 16.90
C LEU A 297 -7.31 -32.11 17.13
N MET A 298 -6.29 -32.95 17.32
CA MET A 298 -4.91 -32.47 17.55
C MET A 298 -4.37 -31.70 16.35
N SER A 299 -4.58 -32.20 15.13
CA SER A 299 -4.22 -31.50 13.90
C SER A 299 -4.92 -30.14 13.74
N ALA A 300 -6.20 -30.06 14.10
CA ALA A 300 -6.95 -28.81 14.11
C ALA A 300 -6.40 -27.81 15.13
N ARG A 301 -6.02 -28.27 16.34
CA ARG A 301 -5.39 -27.44 17.38
C ARG A 301 -4.03 -26.89 16.94
N GLU A 302 -3.15 -27.74 16.42
CA GLU A 302 -1.83 -27.33 15.93
C GLU A 302 -1.93 -26.29 14.80
N THR A 303 -2.88 -26.48 13.88
CA THR A 303 -3.12 -25.53 12.79
C THR A 303 -3.62 -24.18 13.32
N LEU A 304 -4.52 -24.20 14.30
CA LEU A 304 -5.03 -22.99 14.94
C LEU A 304 -3.90 -22.24 15.66
N GLU A 305 -3.11 -22.93 16.48
CA GLU A 305 -1.98 -22.37 17.22
C GLU A 305 -0.96 -21.73 16.27
N ALA A 306 -0.59 -22.41 15.18
CA ALA A 306 0.33 -21.87 14.18
C ALA A 306 -0.19 -20.58 13.53
N LYS A 307 -1.51 -20.47 13.30
CA LYS A 307 -2.14 -19.27 12.74
C LYS A 307 -2.24 -18.14 13.76
N GLU A 308 -2.55 -18.45 15.02
CA GLU A 308 -2.53 -17.46 16.11
C GLU A 308 -1.12 -16.90 16.32
N ALA A 309 -0.07 -17.73 16.26
CA ALA A 309 1.32 -17.28 16.30
C ALA A 309 1.73 -16.43 15.07
N LEU A 310 1.14 -16.67 13.90
CA LEU A 310 1.31 -15.80 12.73
C LEU A 310 0.59 -14.46 12.90
N LEU A 311 -0.60 -14.46 13.51
CA LEU A 311 -1.35 -13.24 13.79
C LEU A 311 -0.60 -12.35 14.78
N LEU A 312 -0.08 -12.92 15.89
CA LEU A 312 0.68 -12.16 16.88
C LEU A 312 1.90 -11.47 16.24
N ARG A 313 2.69 -12.20 15.45
CA ARG A 313 3.81 -11.60 14.70
C ARG A 313 3.38 -10.48 13.76
N ALA A 314 2.27 -10.67 13.05
CA ALA A 314 1.76 -9.64 12.14
C ALA A 314 1.28 -8.38 12.90
N LEU A 315 0.73 -8.54 14.11
CA LEU A 315 0.34 -7.42 14.96
C LEU A 315 1.57 -6.66 15.47
N ASP A 316 2.62 -7.37 15.92
CA ASP A 316 3.88 -6.75 16.36
C ASP A 316 4.55 -5.97 15.21
N GLU A 317 4.62 -6.57 14.01
CA GLU A 317 5.14 -5.90 12.81
C GLU A 317 4.33 -4.63 12.47
N ASN A 318 3.01 -4.70 12.62
CA ASN A 318 2.10 -3.59 12.34
C ASN A 318 2.21 -2.46 13.37
N GLU A 319 2.41 -2.79 14.65
CA GLU A 319 2.71 -1.81 15.69
C GLU A 319 3.99 -1.02 15.35
N VAL A 320 5.08 -1.74 15.04
CA VAL A 320 6.36 -1.10 14.68
C VAL A 320 6.20 -0.24 13.42
N LEU A 321 5.41 -0.70 12.45
CA LEU A 321 5.10 0.06 11.23
C LEU A 321 4.35 1.36 11.55
N PHE A 322 3.31 1.32 12.37
CA PHE A 322 2.57 2.53 12.76
C PHE A 322 3.42 3.49 13.57
N LEU A 323 4.19 3.01 14.55
CA LEU A 323 5.11 3.86 15.31
C LEU A 323 6.11 4.56 14.39
N SER A 324 6.70 3.83 13.43
CA SER A 324 7.57 4.42 12.42
C SER A 324 6.84 5.46 11.57
N LEU A 325 5.63 5.14 11.10
CA LEU A 325 4.81 6.03 10.28
C LEU A 325 4.52 7.37 10.99
N TYR A 326 4.00 7.32 12.22
CA TYR A 326 3.68 8.52 12.98
C TYR A 326 4.92 9.30 13.43
N LYS A 327 6.04 8.63 13.73
CA LYS A 327 7.32 9.31 14.01
C LYS A 327 7.80 10.10 12.81
N ASN A 328 7.74 9.53 11.60
CA ASN A 328 8.14 10.22 10.38
C ASN A 328 7.20 11.39 10.05
N PHE A 329 5.87 11.21 10.17
CA PHE A 329 4.93 12.31 10.02
C PHE A 329 5.21 13.44 11.00
N SER A 330 5.42 13.11 12.29
CA SER A 330 5.72 14.09 13.33
C SER A 330 6.99 14.88 13.01
N SER A 331 8.07 14.19 12.62
CA SER A 331 9.34 14.83 12.28
C SER A 331 9.21 15.79 11.10
N VAL A 332 8.56 15.35 10.02
CA VAL A 332 8.44 16.12 8.78
C VAL A 332 7.49 17.31 8.94
N LEU A 333 6.40 17.14 9.69
CA LEU A 333 5.47 18.25 9.99
C LEU A 333 6.08 19.26 10.97
N LEU A 334 6.87 18.82 11.94
CA LEU A 334 7.56 19.72 12.86
C LEU A 334 8.64 20.56 12.16
N ASP A 335 9.39 19.96 11.24
CA ASP A 335 10.47 20.64 10.51
C ASP A 335 9.94 21.67 9.50
N ARG A 336 8.85 21.34 8.80
CA ARG A 336 8.38 22.13 7.65
C ARG A 336 7.21 23.07 7.94
N LEU A 337 6.44 22.86 9.02
CA LEU A 337 5.37 23.79 9.40
C LEU A 337 5.83 24.75 10.49
N PRO A 338 5.86 26.08 10.22
CA PRO A 338 6.09 27.06 11.26
C PRO A 338 4.91 27.09 12.23
N GLU A 339 5.18 27.31 13.53
CA GLU A 339 4.13 27.40 14.57
C GLU A 339 3.10 28.51 14.30
N SER A 340 3.46 29.51 13.51
CA SER A 340 2.62 30.64 13.07
C SER A 340 1.83 30.40 11.79
N SER A 341 1.83 29.17 11.25
CA SER A 341 1.12 28.88 10.00
C SER A 341 -0.39 29.13 10.16
N GLU A 342 -0.96 29.90 9.23
CA GLU A 342 -2.39 30.23 9.20
C GLU A 342 -3.29 29.03 8.82
N ILE A 343 -2.71 27.83 8.67
CA ILE A 343 -3.44 26.59 8.40
C ILE A 343 -4.43 26.32 9.54
N GLY A 344 -5.69 26.69 9.31
CA GLY A 344 -6.78 26.48 10.25
C GLY A 344 -7.34 27.73 10.93
N THR A 345 -6.90 28.93 10.57
CA THR A 345 -7.64 30.16 10.93
C THR A 345 -8.95 30.24 10.14
N SER A 346 -10.01 30.77 10.75
CA SER A 346 -11.35 30.84 10.18
C SER A 346 -11.43 31.56 8.82
N SER A 347 -10.45 32.40 8.47
CA SER A 347 -10.33 33.02 7.14
C SER A 347 -10.05 32.03 6.01
N SER A 348 -9.30 30.94 6.27
CA SER A 348 -8.98 29.92 5.25
C SER A 348 -10.17 28.99 4.93
N PHE A 349 -11.14 28.91 5.84
CA PHE A 349 -12.36 28.10 5.66
C PHE A 349 -13.50 28.88 5.02
N HIS A 350 -13.62 30.20 5.30
CA HIS A 350 -14.69 31.02 4.75
C HIS A 350 -14.57 31.28 3.24
N SER A 351 -13.37 31.24 2.65
CA SER A 351 -13.26 31.31 1.18
C SER A 351 -13.67 30.00 0.47
N ARG A 352 -13.78 28.88 1.20
CA ARG A 352 -13.99 27.54 0.62
C ARG A 352 -15.44 27.06 0.61
N GLN A 353 -16.33 27.62 1.41
CA GLN A 353 -17.70 27.12 1.51
C GLN A 353 -18.67 27.75 0.48
N ALA A 354 -18.24 28.79 -0.23
CA ALA A 354 -19.09 29.44 -1.24
C ALA A 354 -19.09 28.73 -2.62
N ASP A 355 -18.07 27.92 -2.94
CA ASP A 355 -17.88 27.37 -4.30
C ASP A 355 -17.58 25.84 -4.35
N ALA A 356 -17.73 25.10 -3.25
CA ALA A 356 -17.56 23.64 -3.24
C ALA A 356 -18.93 22.93 -3.29
N MET A 357 -19.26 22.40 -4.46
CA MET A 357 -20.40 21.51 -4.75
C MET A 357 -20.68 20.52 -3.60
N THR A 358 -21.81 20.72 -2.93
CA THR A 358 -22.45 19.75 -2.03
C THR A 358 -22.83 18.50 -2.82
N ILE A 359 -22.18 17.38 -2.51
CA ILE A 359 -22.66 16.05 -2.86
C ILE A 359 -23.59 15.63 -1.72
N ASP A 360 -24.87 15.45 -2.05
CA ASP A 360 -25.97 15.08 -1.17
C ASP A 360 -25.60 13.98 -0.17
N SER A 361 -25.92 14.22 1.09
CA SER A 361 -26.16 13.16 2.06
C SER A 361 -27.58 12.65 1.84
N GLU A 362 -27.73 11.33 1.72
CA GLU A 362 -29.01 10.64 1.61
C GLU A 362 -29.96 11.05 2.74
N GLU A 363 -31.12 11.63 2.40
CA GLU A 363 -32.23 11.83 3.32
C GLU A 363 -33.46 11.03 2.85
N LEU A 364 -33.93 10.16 3.74
CA LEU A 364 -35.08 9.27 3.54
C LEU A 364 -36.41 10.05 3.56
N LEU A 365 -37.08 10.06 2.40
CA LEU A 365 -38.53 10.17 2.09
C LEU A 365 -39.51 10.65 3.18
N VAL A 366 -40.27 11.72 2.88
CA VAL A 366 -41.75 11.80 3.06
C VAL A 366 -42.38 12.66 1.95
N MET A 367 -43.49 12.17 1.37
CA MET A 367 -44.29 12.82 0.33
C MET A 367 -45.04 14.08 0.80
N GLY A 368 -45.12 15.10 -0.07
CA GLY A 368 -46.00 16.27 0.10
C GLY A 368 -46.04 17.23 -1.11
N VAL A 369 -47.05 17.03 -1.97
CA VAL A 369 -47.77 17.94 -2.89
C VAL A 369 -47.15 19.28 -3.36
N GLU A 370 -46.99 19.38 -4.69
CA GLU A 370 -47.04 20.51 -5.64
C GLU A 370 -46.93 21.98 -5.17
N LYS A 371 -45.96 22.70 -5.78
CA LYS A 371 -46.21 24.00 -6.46
C LYS A 371 -45.04 24.43 -7.35
N GLU A 372 -45.35 24.69 -8.61
CA GLU A 372 -44.50 25.34 -9.62
C GLU A 372 -44.08 26.75 -9.20
N LYS A 373 -42.84 27.17 -9.56
CA LYS A 373 -42.54 28.55 -9.96
C LYS A 373 -41.17 28.69 -10.65
N GLU A 374 -41.27 28.96 -11.95
CA GLU A 374 -40.49 29.85 -12.84
C GLU A 374 -39.00 30.15 -12.59
N ALA A 375 -38.27 29.97 -13.70
CA ALA A 375 -36.90 30.36 -13.95
C ALA A 375 -36.64 31.86 -13.78
N THR A 376 -35.49 32.19 -13.19
CA THR A 376 -34.80 33.46 -13.43
C THR A 376 -33.34 33.19 -13.76
N SER A 377 -32.95 33.66 -14.93
CA SER A 377 -31.62 33.67 -15.49
C SER A 377 -30.65 34.50 -14.64
N VAL A 378 -29.54 33.90 -14.22
CA VAL A 378 -28.38 34.66 -13.70
C VAL A 378 -27.29 34.64 -14.77
N SER A 379 -27.06 35.82 -15.31
CA SER A 379 -26.07 36.16 -16.32
C SER A 379 -24.64 35.89 -15.86
N ASN A 380 -23.85 35.29 -16.76
CA ASN A 380 -22.39 35.19 -16.70
C ASN A 380 -21.73 36.56 -16.44
N GLY A 381 -21.25 36.75 -15.22
CA GLY A 381 -20.32 37.80 -14.86
C GLY A 381 -18.90 37.21 -14.76
N ARG A 382 -18.02 37.64 -15.66
CA ARG A 382 -16.55 37.51 -15.56
C ARG A 382 -16.10 37.76 -14.12
N LYS A 383 -15.70 36.71 -13.39
CA LYS A 383 -14.89 36.85 -12.18
C LYS A 383 -13.43 36.85 -12.62
N GLY A 384 -12.73 37.95 -12.31
CA GLY A 384 -11.29 38.08 -12.54
C GLY A 384 -10.51 36.99 -11.83
N SER A 385 -9.30 36.75 -12.31
CA SER A 385 -8.32 35.82 -11.75
C SER A 385 -8.22 36.00 -10.23
N SER A 386 -8.88 35.12 -9.48
CA SER A 386 -8.59 34.93 -8.06
C SER A 386 -7.19 34.34 -8.02
N GLY A 387 -6.20 35.16 -7.63
CA GLY A 387 -4.88 34.65 -7.30
C GLY A 387 -5.04 33.50 -6.30
N TYR A 388 -4.27 32.44 -6.47
CA TYR A 388 -4.24 31.36 -5.50
C TYR A 388 -3.57 31.88 -4.22
N ASP A 389 -4.35 32.15 -3.18
CA ASP A 389 -3.91 32.90 -2.00
C ASP A 389 -3.03 32.09 -1.02
N LEU A 390 -2.94 30.78 -1.18
CA LEU A 390 -2.16 29.92 -0.28
C LEU A 390 -0.70 29.79 -0.73
N SER A 391 0.20 29.85 0.24
CA SER A 391 1.60 29.50 -0.02
C SER A 391 1.75 28.01 -0.34
N GLU A 392 2.82 27.65 -1.04
CA GLU A 392 3.16 26.24 -1.31
C GLU A 392 3.32 25.44 0.00
N THR A 393 3.88 26.07 1.04
CA THR A 393 4.10 25.44 2.35
C THR A 393 2.77 25.17 3.05
N ASP A 394 1.81 26.08 2.96
CA ASP A 394 0.48 25.87 3.55
C ASP A 394 -0.29 24.77 2.81
N GLN A 395 -0.21 24.75 1.48
CA GLN A 395 -0.82 23.70 0.68
C GLN A 395 -0.15 22.33 0.91
N TRP A 396 1.17 22.31 1.13
CA TRP A 396 1.90 21.12 1.56
C TRP A 396 1.44 20.61 2.92
N GLY A 397 1.28 21.50 3.90
CA GLY A 397 0.75 21.18 5.22
C GLY A 397 -0.65 20.60 5.16
N LEU A 398 -1.55 21.26 4.44
CA LEU A 398 -2.94 20.81 4.25
C LEU A 398 -3.03 19.43 3.59
N SER A 399 -2.24 19.19 2.54
CA SER A 399 -2.17 17.89 1.87
C SER A 399 -1.70 16.80 2.84
N THR A 400 -0.57 17.04 3.51
CA THR A 400 0.07 16.08 4.42
C THR A 400 -0.81 15.77 5.63
N LEU A 401 -1.41 16.78 6.27
CA LEU A 401 -2.37 16.60 7.37
C LEU A 401 -3.64 15.89 6.91
N GLY A 402 -4.09 16.14 5.68
CA GLY A 402 -5.17 15.41 5.02
C GLY A 402 -4.86 13.91 4.94
N TYR A 403 -3.64 13.55 4.53
CA TYR A 403 -3.18 12.17 4.53
C TYR A 403 -3.07 11.58 5.93
N VAL A 404 -2.52 12.29 6.91
CA VAL A 404 -2.50 11.84 8.31
C VAL A 404 -3.92 11.46 8.76
N LYS A 405 -4.89 12.35 8.57
CA LYS A 405 -6.29 12.10 8.93
C LYS A 405 -6.87 10.91 8.15
N ALA A 406 -6.60 10.81 6.85
CA ALA A 406 -7.11 9.74 6.00
C ALA A 406 -6.56 8.36 6.38
N PHE A 407 -5.24 8.23 6.58
CA PHE A 407 -4.60 7.00 7.05
C PHE A 407 -5.13 6.62 8.44
N THR A 408 -5.18 7.59 9.35
CA THR A 408 -5.64 7.34 10.73
C THR A 408 -7.07 6.81 10.74
N ARG A 409 -7.95 7.41 9.93
CA ARG A 409 -9.35 6.97 9.78
C ARG A 409 -9.47 5.61 9.12
N GLN A 410 -8.72 5.37 8.05
CA GLN A 410 -8.81 4.13 7.27
C GLN A 410 -8.37 2.91 8.08
N TYR A 411 -7.36 3.05 8.92
CA TYR A 411 -6.79 1.94 9.71
C TYR A 411 -7.10 2.07 11.21
N ALA A 412 -8.14 2.81 11.59
CA ALA A 412 -8.46 3.13 12.97
C ALA A 412 -8.58 1.88 13.86
N SER A 413 -9.17 0.79 13.35
CA SER A 413 -9.31 -0.47 14.10
C SER A 413 -7.97 -1.08 14.53
N GLU A 414 -6.92 -0.89 13.73
CA GLU A 414 -5.57 -1.41 14.04
C GLU A 414 -4.69 -0.38 14.74
N ILE A 415 -5.00 0.91 14.64
CA ILE A 415 -4.25 1.97 15.32
C ILE A 415 -4.70 2.08 16.78
N TRP A 416 -6.00 1.89 17.06
CA TRP A 416 -6.57 2.02 18.39
C TRP A 416 -5.84 1.22 19.49
N PRO A 417 -5.50 -0.06 19.27
CA PRO A 417 -4.75 -0.84 20.26
C PRO A 417 -3.38 -0.25 20.64
N HIS A 418 -2.82 0.62 19.80
CA HIS A 418 -1.50 1.21 19.99
C HIS A 418 -1.55 2.70 20.35
N ILE A 419 -2.74 3.28 20.57
CA ILE A 419 -2.89 4.73 20.74
C ILE A 419 -2.17 5.27 21.97
N GLU A 420 -2.16 4.53 23.09
CA GLU A 420 -1.48 4.96 24.32
C GLU A 420 0.02 5.07 24.11
N ARG A 421 0.59 4.13 23.34
CA ARG A 421 2.00 4.12 22.99
C ARG A 421 2.34 5.20 21.97
N ILE A 422 1.51 5.37 20.92
CA ILE A 422 1.64 6.48 19.97
C ILE A 422 1.55 7.83 20.69
N HIS A 423 0.64 7.95 21.65
CA HIS A 423 0.45 9.17 22.42
C HIS A 423 1.66 9.46 23.31
N SER A 424 2.12 8.48 24.08
CA SER A 424 3.26 8.66 24.99
C SER A 424 4.60 8.86 24.27
N GLU A 425 4.89 8.08 23.21
CA GLU A 425 6.17 8.16 22.49
C GLU A 425 6.24 9.29 21.47
N ILE A 426 5.09 9.72 20.91
CA ILE A 426 5.06 10.63 19.76
C ILE A 426 4.25 11.88 20.10
N LEU A 427 2.97 11.76 20.46
CA LEU A 427 2.08 12.92 20.54
C LEU A 427 2.27 13.80 21.79
N ASN A 428 2.84 13.27 22.87
CA ASN A 428 3.09 14.01 24.12
C ASN A 428 4.36 14.87 24.09
N GLY A 429 5.23 14.67 23.10
CA GLY A 429 6.45 15.45 22.94
C GLY A 429 6.24 16.77 22.20
N THR A 430 7.35 17.31 21.69
CA THR A 430 7.40 18.47 20.80
C THR A 430 6.83 18.09 19.43
N VAL A 431 5.51 18.22 19.28
CA VAL A 431 4.81 17.94 18.02
C VAL A 431 3.95 19.11 17.59
N HIS A 432 3.79 19.28 16.29
CA HIS A 432 2.94 20.33 15.75
C HIS A 432 1.48 20.13 16.20
N PRO A 433 0.78 21.16 16.74
CA PRO A 433 -0.59 21.00 17.25
C PRO A 433 -1.58 20.47 16.21
N LEU A 434 -1.46 20.92 14.96
CA LEU A 434 -2.30 20.44 13.85
C LEU A 434 -2.09 18.96 13.55
N PHE A 435 -0.88 18.42 13.73
CA PHE A 435 -0.61 17.00 13.57
C PHE A 435 -1.39 16.20 14.62
N ARG A 436 -1.26 16.58 15.90
CA ARG A 436 -2.02 15.96 17.00
C ARG A 436 -3.52 15.98 16.73
N LYS A 437 -4.05 17.15 16.35
CA LYS A 437 -5.46 17.32 15.98
C LYS A 437 -5.87 16.41 14.81
N ALA A 438 -5.05 16.32 13.76
CA ALA A 438 -5.34 15.48 12.59
C ALA A 438 -5.42 13.99 12.95
N VAL A 439 -4.55 13.50 13.83
CA VAL A 439 -4.57 12.12 14.34
C VAL A 439 -5.87 11.87 15.11
N TYR A 440 -6.19 12.69 16.11
CA TYR A 440 -7.41 12.51 16.91
C TYR A 440 -8.69 12.64 16.08
N CYS A 441 -8.74 13.63 15.18
CA CYS A 441 -9.84 13.76 14.22
C CYS A 441 -9.99 12.54 13.31
N GLY A 442 -8.88 11.90 12.93
CA GLY A 442 -8.89 10.67 12.14
C GLY A 442 -9.44 9.47 12.91
N LEU A 443 -9.16 9.42 14.22
CA LEU A 443 -9.69 8.40 15.14
C LEU A 443 -11.17 8.63 15.53
N GLY A 444 -11.75 9.76 15.17
CA GLY A 444 -13.12 10.13 15.55
C GLY A 444 -13.22 10.78 16.94
N LEU A 445 -12.10 11.25 17.50
CA LEU A 445 -12.08 12.06 18.71
C LEU A 445 -12.14 13.54 18.31
N SER A 446 -13.29 14.16 18.51
CA SER A 446 -13.57 15.55 18.08
C SER A 446 -12.94 16.63 18.98
N ASP A 447 -12.59 16.30 20.23
CA ASP A 447 -12.42 17.29 21.31
C ASP A 447 -11.05 17.26 22.03
N HIS A 448 -9.96 16.92 21.33
CA HIS A 448 -8.60 16.98 21.89
C HIS A 448 -7.61 17.80 21.04
#